data_AF-A0AAQ3RWZ3-F1
#
_entry.id   AF-A0AAQ3RWZ3-F1
#
_cell.length_a   1.000
_cell.length_b   1.000
_cell.length_c   1.000
_cell.angle_alpha   90.00
_cell.angle_beta   90.00
_cell.angle_gamma   90.00
#
_symmetry.space_group_name_H-M   'P 1'
#
loop_
_entity.id
_entity.type
_entity.pdbx_description
1 polymer ?
#
loop_
_entity_poly.entity_id
_entity_poly.type
_entity_poly.pdbx_seq_one_letter_code
_entity_poly.pdbx_strand_id
1 'polypeptide(L)'
;MEGSESEAVFDALNLNPQLFCNEVLNNVDDVLDEAFNFFYQDASTKLNIEGTQKSQDLKRGVDCIRQRVQSLLDKQLGAWENYIIRHCFSLPRGFRFPNSDESTESGHDPGAPFDPDIDAQLDSLREKLTEVAKDSEMLNQEIQLLERKSTVNAGYINEALVNYKNIEFLEIVTTASELGMKLGKLNSSLIEETDQMKTKRIYSTEMDLSAVHSAKGLSNKNLDDIEEFVGVMKSM
;
A
#
# COMPACT_ATOMS: atom_id res chain seq x y z
N MET A 1 36.65 21.59 -33.27
CA MET A 1 36.53 21.08 -31.89
C MET A 1 37.84 20.42 -31.58
N GLU A 2 38.80 21.20 -31.07
CA GLU A 2 40.05 20.68 -30.55
C GLU A 2 39.80 20.38 -29.07
N GLY A 3 39.76 19.10 -28.71
CA GLY A 3 39.77 18.68 -27.31
C GLY A 3 41.02 19.24 -26.65
N SER A 4 40.86 19.88 -25.51
CA SER A 4 41.97 20.52 -24.80
C SER A 4 43.00 19.47 -24.36
N GLU A 5 44.28 19.83 -24.25
CA GLU A 5 45.32 18.92 -23.71
C GLU A 5 44.92 18.34 -22.34
N SER A 6 44.09 19.06 -21.56
CA SER A 6 43.50 18.55 -20.31
C SER A 6 42.54 17.38 -20.49
N GLU A 7 41.74 17.38 -21.54
CA GLU A 7 40.73 16.35 -21.79
C GLU A 7 41.40 14.98 -22.04
N ALA A 8 42.46 14.96 -22.84
CA ALA A 8 43.23 13.74 -23.12
C ALA A 8 43.86 13.10 -21.86
N VAL A 9 44.23 13.92 -20.86
CA VAL A 9 44.80 13.42 -19.60
C VAL A 9 43.74 12.80 -18.71
N PHE A 10 42.56 13.43 -18.62
CA PHE A 10 41.46 12.87 -17.84
C PHE A 10 40.89 11.61 -18.50
N ASP A 11 40.82 11.57 -19.83
CA ASP A 11 40.46 10.37 -20.59
C ASP A 11 41.44 9.22 -20.33
N ALA A 12 42.76 9.49 -20.27
CA ALA A 12 43.77 8.48 -19.91
C ALA A 12 43.61 7.94 -18.49
N LEU A 13 43.06 8.74 -17.57
CA LEU A 13 42.71 8.34 -16.21
C LEU A 13 41.31 7.72 -16.11
N ASN A 14 40.64 7.52 -17.25
CA ASN A 14 39.25 7.06 -17.35
C ASN A 14 38.29 7.91 -16.49
N LEU A 15 38.57 9.21 -16.40
CA LEU A 15 37.83 10.17 -15.62
C LEU A 15 37.15 11.16 -16.54
N ASN A 16 35.84 11.28 -16.42
CA ASN A 16 35.08 12.31 -17.11
C ASN A 16 34.61 13.38 -16.11
N PRO A 17 35.21 14.59 -16.13
CA PRO A 17 34.85 15.68 -15.25
C PRO A 17 33.36 16.04 -15.22
N GLN A 18 32.70 15.98 -16.38
CA GLN A 18 31.27 16.30 -16.48
C GLN A 18 30.42 15.20 -15.86
N LEU A 19 30.75 13.92 -16.10
CA LEU A 19 30.04 12.81 -15.45
C LEU A 19 30.18 12.88 -13.93
N PHE A 20 31.38 13.17 -13.43
CA PHE A 20 31.59 13.37 -11.99
C PHE A 20 30.72 14.50 -11.43
N CYS A 21 30.69 15.66 -12.09
CA CYS A 21 29.85 16.77 -11.64
C CYS A 21 28.37 16.37 -11.64
N ASN A 22 27.89 15.75 -12.72
CA ASN A 22 26.50 15.30 -12.83
C ASN A 22 26.13 14.31 -11.71
N GLU A 23 27.01 13.37 -11.38
CA GLU A 23 26.77 12.41 -10.29
C GLU A 23 26.64 13.12 -8.93
N VAL A 24 27.51 14.09 -8.65
CA VAL A 24 27.40 14.89 -7.41
C VAL A 24 26.11 15.69 -7.38
N LEU A 25 25.74 16.35 -8.48
CA LEU A 25 24.50 17.13 -8.58
C LEU A 25 23.27 16.25 -8.35
N ASN A 26 23.18 15.11 -9.03
CA ASN A 26 22.09 14.15 -8.87
C ASN A 26 21.98 13.64 -7.42
N ASN A 27 23.10 13.31 -6.78
CA ASN A 27 23.10 12.89 -5.38
C ASN A 27 22.56 13.99 -4.45
N VAL A 28 22.90 15.26 -4.70
CA VAL A 28 22.36 16.37 -3.90
C VAL A 28 20.86 16.51 -4.09
N ASP A 29 20.37 16.38 -5.34
CA ASP A 29 18.95 16.43 -5.65
C ASP A 29 18.18 15.27 -4.98
N ASP A 30 18.71 14.04 -5.05
CA ASP A 30 18.11 12.86 -4.41
C ASP A 30 18.00 13.04 -2.89
N VAL A 31 19.06 13.51 -2.24
CA VAL A 31 19.07 13.79 -0.78
C VAL A 31 18.07 14.89 -0.44
N LEU A 32 17.97 15.92 -1.26
CA LEU A 32 17.02 17.02 -1.03
C LEU A 32 15.58 16.51 -1.09
N ASP A 33 15.25 15.74 -2.13
CA ASP A 33 13.91 15.19 -2.31
C ASP A 33 13.54 14.21 -1.20
N GLU A 34 14.44 13.30 -0.82
CA GLU A 34 14.22 12.37 0.28
C GLU A 34 14.01 13.09 1.61
N ALA A 35 14.83 14.10 1.92
CA ALA A 35 14.71 14.87 3.14
C ALA A 35 13.36 15.60 3.24
N PHE A 36 12.92 16.25 2.16
CA PHE A 36 11.63 16.96 2.17
C PHE A 36 10.43 16.00 2.21
N ASN A 37 10.54 14.83 1.56
CA ASN A 37 9.52 13.79 1.68
C ASN A 37 9.44 13.27 3.13
N PHE A 38 10.59 13.04 3.78
CA PHE A 38 10.65 12.66 5.20
C PHE A 38 9.98 13.70 6.09
N PHE A 39 10.30 14.99 5.93
CA PHE A 39 9.69 16.05 6.75
C PHE A 39 8.17 16.16 6.53
N TYR A 40 7.70 15.97 5.29
CA TYR A 40 6.27 15.94 4.99
C TYR A 40 5.57 14.78 5.72
N GLN A 41 6.15 13.58 5.66
CA GLN A 41 5.61 12.39 6.32
C GLN A 41 5.60 12.56 7.85
N ASP A 42 6.74 12.93 8.45
CA ASP A 42 6.88 13.13 9.89
C ASP A 42 5.90 14.20 10.43
N ALA A 43 5.76 15.33 9.72
CA ALA A 43 4.82 16.37 10.08
C ALA A 43 3.36 15.90 9.92
N SER A 44 3.03 15.15 8.85
CA SER A 44 1.69 14.60 8.66
C SER A 44 1.29 13.65 9.78
N THR A 45 2.22 12.77 10.20
CA THR A 45 2.01 11.82 11.30
C THR A 45 1.83 12.54 12.64
N LYS A 46 2.70 13.51 12.97
CA LYS A 46 2.63 14.25 14.24
C LYS A 46 1.38 15.10 14.37
N LEU A 47 0.87 15.62 13.26
CA LEU A 47 -0.32 16.45 13.23
C LEU A 47 -1.62 15.63 13.08
N ASN A 48 -1.53 14.34 12.77
CA ASN A 48 -2.67 13.44 12.51
C ASN A 48 -3.67 14.04 11.51
N ILE A 49 -3.15 14.62 10.43
CA ILE A 49 -3.93 15.34 9.40
C ILE A 49 -4.14 14.52 8.12
N GLU A 50 -3.83 13.23 8.17
CA GLU A 50 -3.90 12.32 7.03
C GLU A 50 -5.32 12.28 6.42
N GLY A 51 -5.42 12.45 5.10
CA GLY A 51 -6.71 12.48 4.40
C GLY A 51 -7.55 13.76 4.58
N THR A 52 -7.04 14.78 5.28
CA THR A 52 -7.75 16.06 5.48
C THR A 52 -7.27 17.16 4.54
N GLN A 53 -8.06 18.23 4.37
CA GLN A 53 -7.64 19.44 3.63
C GLN A 53 -6.31 20.01 4.17
N LYS A 54 -6.04 19.87 5.48
CA LYS A 54 -4.81 20.33 6.11
C LYS A 54 -3.56 19.58 5.63
N SER A 55 -3.69 18.31 5.21
CA SER A 55 -2.58 17.57 4.60
C SER A 55 -2.17 18.15 3.26
N GLN A 56 -3.13 18.62 2.45
CA GLN A 56 -2.85 19.30 1.19
C GLN A 56 -2.17 20.65 1.40
N ASP A 57 -2.61 21.41 2.41
CA ASP A 57 -2.00 22.70 2.76
C ASP A 57 -0.57 22.51 3.29
N LEU A 58 -0.34 21.47 4.12
CA LEU A 58 0.99 21.08 4.56
C LEU A 58 1.89 20.72 3.38
N LYS A 59 1.42 19.85 2.47
CA LYS A 59 2.17 19.44 1.28
C LYS A 59 2.58 20.66 0.46
N ARG A 60 1.64 21.57 0.19
CA ARG A 60 1.90 22.81 -0.54
C ARG A 60 2.95 23.68 0.16
N GLY A 61 2.87 23.80 1.49
CA GLY A 61 3.86 24.55 2.28
C GLY A 61 5.25 23.94 2.19
N VAL A 62 5.37 22.62 2.33
CA VAL A 62 6.63 21.88 2.19
C VAL A 62 7.19 22.05 0.77
N ASP A 63 6.36 21.88 -0.25
CA ASP A 63 6.76 22.05 -1.65
C ASP A 63 7.28 23.46 -1.94
N CYS A 64 6.63 24.51 -1.39
CA CYS A 64 7.10 25.88 -1.52
C CYS A 64 8.48 26.11 -0.87
N ILE A 65 8.75 25.48 0.27
CA ILE A 65 10.07 25.56 0.92
C ILE A 65 11.10 24.81 0.09
N ARG A 66 10.79 23.57 -0.35
CA ARG A 66 11.67 22.78 -1.21
C ARG A 66 12.07 23.56 -2.45
N GLN A 67 11.11 24.14 -3.17
CA GLN A 67 11.39 24.94 -4.38
C GLN A 67 12.33 26.12 -4.12
N ARG A 68 12.17 26.80 -2.98
CA ARG A 68 13.08 27.89 -2.60
C ARG A 68 14.48 27.39 -2.31
N VAL A 69 14.62 26.30 -1.54
CA VAL A 69 15.91 25.69 -1.23
C VAL A 69 16.58 25.18 -2.50
N GLN A 70 15.86 24.48 -3.36
CA GLN A 70 16.37 23.98 -4.64
C GLN A 70 16.87 25.12 -5.51
N SER A 71 16.07 26.19 -5.71
CA SER A 71 16.51 27.33 -6.51
C SER A 71 17.80 28.00 -6.01
N LEU A 72 18.04 27.96 -4.69
CA LEU A 72 19.27 28.47 -4.09
C LEU A 72 20.42 27.49 -4.30
N LEU A 73 20.18 26.19 -4.11
CA LEU A 73 21.15 25.12 -4.35
C LEU A 73 21.57 25.09 -5.82
N ASP A 74 20.63 25.07 -6.77
CA ASP A 74 20.90 25.09 -8.21
C ASP A 74 21.85 26.22 -8.61
N LYS A 75 21.63 27.41 -8.04
CA LYS A 75 22.49 28.57 -8.31
C LYS A 75 23.90 28.37 -7.76
N GLN A 76 24.03 27.86 -6.54
CA GLN A 76 25.34 27.64 -5.90
C GLN A 76 26.08 26.48 -6.56
N LEU A 77 25.38 25.40 -6.85
CA LEU A 77 25.89 24.21 -7.50
C LEU A 77 26.29 24.49 -8.95
N GLY A 78 25.55 25.32 -9.68
CA GLY A 78 25.97 25.77 -11.02
C GLY A 78 27.23 26.62 -10.98
N ALA A 79 27.43 27.45 -9.94
CA ALA A 79 28.68 28.19 -9.75
C ALA A 79 29.84 27.26 -9.36
N TRP A 80 29.56 26.29 -8.49
CA TRP A 80 30.51 25.25 -8.09
C TRP A 80 30.95 24.39 -9.27
N GLU A 81 30.02 23.89 -10.09
CA GLU A 81 30.31 23.10 -11.29
C GLU A 81 31.22 23.87 -12.24
N ASN A 82 30.87 25.13 -12.53
CA ASN A 82 31.72 26.00 -13.34
C ASN A 82 33.12 26.17 -12.75
N TYR A 83 33.23 26.30 -11.43
CA TYR A 83 34.53 26.41 -10.77
C TYR A 83 35.34 25.11 -10.88
N ILE A 84 34.71 23.96 -10.62
CA ILE A 84 35.33 22.64 -10.69
C ILE A 84 35.86 22.36 -12.09
N ILE A 85 35.05 22.56 -13.13
CA ILE A 85 35.45 22.33 -14.52
C ILE A 85 36.60 23.27 -14.92
N ARG A 86 36.53 24.55 -14.52
CA ARG A 86 37.51 25.56 -14.96
C ARG A 86 38.82 25.55 -14.19
N HIS A 87 38.84 25.03 -12.96
CA HIS A 87 39.99 25.17 -12.06
C HIS A 87 40.48 23.86 -11.46
N CYS A 88 39.59 22.90 -11.19
CA CYS A 88 39.99 21.60 -10.63
C CYS A 88 40.29 20.59 -11.74
N PHE A 89 39.48 20.57 -12.79
CA PHE A 89 39.69 19.75 -13.99
C PHE A 89 40.33 20.53 -15.14
N SER A 90 41.21 21.47 -14.79
CA SER A 90 42.01 22.22 -15.76
C SER A 90 43.48 22.00 -15.48
N LEU A 91 44.25 21.65 -16.51
CA LEU A 91 45.69 21.54 -16.38
C LEU A 91 46.35 22.92 -16.51
N PRO A 92 47.36 23.23 -15.68
CA PRO A 92 48.18 24.43 -15.88
C PRO A 92 48.80 24.44 -17.27
N ARG A 93 48.88 25.61 -17.90
CA ARG A 93 49.50 25.74 -19.23
C ARG A 93 50.93 25.23 -19.21
N GLY A 94 51.24 24.32 -20.14
CA GLY A 94 52.56 23.69 -20.24
C GLY A 94 52.71 22.42 -19.40
N PHE A 95 51.69 22.03 -18.64
CA PHE A 95 51.64 20.67 -18.08
C PHE A 95 51.39 19.71 -19.24
N ARG A 96 52.39 18.91 -19.54
CA ARG A 96 52.21 17.72 -20.35
C ARG A 96 52.12 16.56 -19.38
N PHE A 97 51.07 15.77 -19.54
CA PHE A 97 51.12 14.42 -19.02
C PHE A 97 52.38 13.79 -19.59
N PRO A 98 53.19 13.06 -18.79
CA PRO A 98 54.30 12.31 -19.33
C PRO A 98 53.68 11.40 -20.38
N ASN A 99 53.85 11.77 -21.65
CA ASN A 99 53.16 11.04 -22.70
C ASN A 99 53.65 9.60 -22.57
N SER A 100 52.68 8.70 -22.67
CA SER A 100 52.83 7.33 -23.16
C SER A 100 53.53 7.24 -24.54
N ASP A 101 53.96 8.36 -25.13
CA ASP A 101 54.82 8.47 -26.32
C ASP A 101 56.33 8.47 -26.04
N GLU A 102 56.78 8.29 -24.80
CA GLU A 102 58.12 7.74 -24.59
C GLU A 102 58.05 6.22 -24.57
N SER A 103 58.06 5.66 -25.78
CA SER A 103 58.47 4.27 -26.05
C SER A 103 59.92 3.97 -25.64
N THR A 104 60.46 4.64 -24.63
CA THR A 104 61.86 4.49 -24.21
C THR A 104 62.12 4.65 -22.72
N GLU A 105 61.11 4.87 -21.86
CA GLU A 105 61.34 4.84 -20.41
C GLU A 105 60.10 4.43 -19.59
N SER A 106 59.22 3.61 -20.15
CA SER A 106 58.44 2.74 -19.27
C SER A 106 59.42 1.75 -18.66
N GLY A 107 59.37 1.55 -17.34
CA GLY A 107 60.04 0.43 -16.66
C GLY A 107 59.51 -0.95 -17.10
N HIS A 108 58.91 -1.05 -18.29
CA HIS A 108 58.75 -2.26 -19.04
C HIS A 108 60.04 -2.48 -19.81
N ASP A 109 60.88 -3.36 -19.27
CA ASP A 109 61.80 -4.11 -20.10
C ASP A 109 60.99 -4.70 -21.27
N PRO A 110 61.30 -4.40 -22.54
CA PRO A 110 60.68 -5.07 -23.68
C PRO A 110 60.91 -6.58 -23.67
N GLY A 111 61.82 -7.06 -22.81
CA GLY A 111 62.06 -8.46 -22.46
C GLY A 111 61.44 -8.93 -21.14
N ALA A 112 60.58 -8.14 -20.49
CA ALA A 112 59.82 -8.60 -19.33
C ALA A 112 59.01 -9.84 -19.75
N PRO A 113 59.24 -11.00 -19.10
CA PRO A 113 58.56 -12.22 -19.50
C PRO A 113 57.06 -11.99 -19.37
N PHE A 114 56.33 -12.32 -20.43
CA PHE A 114 54.88 -12.52 -20.40
C PHE A 114 54.52 -13.14 -19.04
N ASP A 115 53.66 -12.48 -18.28
CA ASP A 115 53.20 -13.01 -16.99
C ASP A 115 51.91 -13.80 -17.24
N PRO A 116 51.99 -15.12 -17.44
CA PRO A 116 50.82 -15.95 -17.71
C PRO A 116 49.82 -15.95 -16.55
N ASP A 117 50.22 -15.53 -15.35
CA ASP A 117 49.31 -15.45 -14.20
C ASP A 117 48.34 -14.26 -14.35
N ILE A 118 48.80 -13.12 -14.85
CA ILE A 118 47.94 -11.96 -15.12
C ILE A 118 46.93 -12.28 -16.22
N ASP A 119 47.36 -12.94 -17.29
CA ASP A 119 46.46 -13.38 -18.36
C ASP A 119 45.42 -14.39 -17.85
N ALA A 120 45.85 -15.36 -17.02
CA ALA A 120 44.93 -16.31 -16.39
C ALA A 120 43.93 -15.63 -15.45
N GLN A 121 44.36 -14.61 -14.68
CA GLN A 121 43.47 -13.81 -13.84
C GLN A 121 42.47 -13.00 -14.68
N LEU A 122 42.91 -12.42 -15.79
CA LEU A 122 42.05 -11.67 -16.69
C LEU A 122 41.01 -12.57 -17.35
N ASP A 123 41.40 -13.77 -17.78
CA ASP A 123 40.47 -14.76 -18.33
C ASP A 123 39.50 -15.27 -17.27
N SER A 124 39.96 -15.47 -16.02
CA SER A 124 39.08 -15.80 -14.89
C SER A 124 38.06 -14.68 -14.61
N LEU A 125 38.46 -13.41 -14.68
CA LEU A 125 37.56 -12.27 -14.50
C LEU A 125 36.55 -12.15 -15.65
N ARG A 126 36.98 -12.41 -16.88
CA ARG A 126 36.08 -12.45 -18.05
C ARG A 126 35.06 -13.57 -17.91
N GLU A 127 35.49 -14.76 -17.49
CA GLU A 127 34.59 -15.88 -17.24
C GLU A 127 33.56 -15.52 -16.16
N LYS A 128 34.01 -15.00 -15.01
CA LYS A 128 33.11 -14.53 -13.94
C LYS A 128 32.14 -13.45 -14.41
N LEU A 129 32.58 -12.50 -15.24
CA LEU A 129 31.72 -11.48 -15.80
C LEU A 129 30.63 -12.09 -16.70
N THR A 130 30.97 -13.11 -17.50
CA THR A 130 29.97 -13.81 -18.32
C THR A 130 28.99 -14.64 -17.50
N GLU A 131 29.44 -15.20 -16.38
CA GLU A 131 28.57 -15.91 -15.42
C GLU A 131 27.59 -14.94 -14.75
N VAL A 132 28.09 -13.84 -14.18
CA VAL A 132 27.26 -12.78 -13.57
C VAL A 132 26.28 -12.18 -14.59
N ALA A 133 26.68 -12.03 -15.86
CA ALA A 133 25.79 -11.54 -16.90
C ALA A 133 24.61 -12.49 -17.16
N LYS A 134 24.85 -13.82 -17.18
CA LYS A 134 23.79 -14.83 -17.32
C LYS A 134 22.86 -14.84 -16.11
N ASP A 135 23.42 -14.77 -14.91
CA ASP A 135 22.65 -14.72 -13.67
C ASP A 135 21.79 -13.45 -13.61
N SER A 136 22.34 -12.31 -14.02
CA SER A 136 21.60 -11.05 -14.12
C SER A 136 20.46 -11.13 -15.14
N GLU A 137 20.67 -11.79 -16.28
CA GLU A 137 19.60 -12.00 -17.27
C GLU A 137 18.49 -12.90 -16.70
N MET A 138 18.85 -13.99 -16.03
CA MET A 138 17.89 -14.89 -15.39
C MET A 138 17.08 -14.18 -14.30
N LEU A 139 17.73 -13.39 -13.44
CA LEU A 139 17.06 -12.62 -12.40
C LEU A 139 16.09 -11.59 -13.01
N ASN A 140 16.50 -10.91 -14.08
CA ASN A 140 15.62 -9.96 -14.78
C ASN A 140 14.38 -10.65 -15.39
N GLN A 141 14.55 -11.87 -15.93
CA GLN A 141 13.41 -12.67 -16.41
C GLN A 141 12.46 -13.04 -15.25
N GLU A 142 13.00 -13.43 -14.10
CA GLU A 142 12.21 -13.73 -12.91
C GLU A 142 11.43 -12.52 -12.41
N ILE A 143 12.07 -11.34 -12.35
CA ILE A 143 11.41 -10.08 -11.99
C ILE A 143 10.21 -9.83 -12.91
N GLN A 144 10.40 -9.93 -14.24
CA GLN A 144 9.30 -9.72 -15.18
C GLN A 144 8.16 -10.75 -15.03
N LEU A 145 8.48 -11.99 -14.69
CA LEU A 145 7.45 -13.01 -14.42
C LEU A 145 6.67 -12.68 -13.15
N LEU A 146 7.36 -12.25 -12.09
CA LEU A 146 6.76 -11.84 -10.83
C LEU A 146 5.89 -10.59 -11.00
N GLU A 147 6.34 -9.59 -11.77
CA GLU A 147 5.56 -8.39 -12.09
C GLU A 147 4.26 -8.71 -12.84
N ARG A 148 4.33 -9.57 -13.86
CA ARG A 148 3.14 -10.04 -14.58
C ARG A 148 2.19 -10.78 -13.65
N LYS A 149 2.71 -11.70 -12.83
CA LYS A 149 1.92 -12.44 -11.84
C LYS A 149 1.27 -11.51 -10.82
N SER A 150 2.01 -10.51 -10.33
CA SER A 150 1.52 -9.50 -9.40
C SER A 150 0.38 -8.69 -10.02
N THR A 151 0.53 -8.27 -11.28
CA THR A 151 -0.49 -7.48 -12.00
C THR A 151 -1.77 -8.29 -12.22
N VAL A 152 -1.64 -9.55 -12.63
CA VAL A 152 -2.77 -10.48 -12.78
C VAL A 152 -3.47 -10.71 -11.44
N ASN A 153 -2.70 -10.95 -10.37
CA ASN A 153 -3.23 -11.16 -9.02
C ASN A 153 -3.96 -9.90 -8.49
N ALA A 154 -3.38 -8.71 -8.70
CA ALA A 154 -4.02 -7.44 -8.38
C ALA A 154 -5.35 -7.28 -9.15
N GLY A 155 -5.40 -7.72 -10.41
CA GLY A 155 -6.61 -7.79 -11.21
C GLY A 155 -7.70 -8.67 -10.56
N TYR A 156 -7.36 -9.91 -10.20
CA TYR A 156 -8.29 -10.81 -9.51
C TYR A 156 -8.78 -10.28 -8.16
N ILE A 157 -7.89 -9.66 -7.37
CA ILE A 157 -8.24 -9.05 -6.09
C ILE A 157 -9.21 -7.88 -6.31
N ASN A 158 -8.97 -7.04 -7.32
CA ASN A 158 -9.84 -5.91 -7.62
C ASN A 158 -11.21 -6.38 -8.15
N GLU A 159 -11.25 -7.39 -9.02
CA GLU A 159 -12.49 -8.00 -9.49
C GLU A 159 -13.29 -8.62 -8.35
N ALA A 160 -12.64 -9.37 -7.46
CA ALA A 160 -13.26 -9.89 -6.25
C ALA A 160 -13.81 -8.76 -5.37
N LEU A 161 -13.05 -7.67 -5.17
CA LEU A 161 -13.50 -6.51 -4.39
C LEU A 161 -14.74 -5.84 -4.99
N VAL A 162 -14.82 -5.72 -6.32
CA VAL A 162 -16.02 -5.21 -7.01
C VAL A 162 -17.20 -6.15 -6.77
N ASN A 163 -17.00 -7.46 -6.89
CA ASN A 163 -18.04 -8.45 -6.64
C ASN A 163 -18.52 -8.45 -5.17
N TYR A 164 -17.63 -8.23 -4.20
CA TYR A 164 -18.00 -8.08 -2.78
C TYR A 164 -18.70 -6.76 -2.48
N LYS A 165 -18.43 -5.70 -3.25
CA LYS A 165 -19.13 -4.41 -3.15
C LYS A 165 -20.47 -4.38 -3.87
N ASN A 166 -20.87 -5.47 -4.54
CA ASN A 166 -22.20 -5.55 -5.13
C ASN A 166 -23.26 -5.25 -4.05
N ILE A 167 -24.15 -4.35 -4.42
CA ILE A 167 -25.21 -3.71 -3.62
C ILE A 167 -26.10 -4.73 -2.90
N GLU A 168 -26.11 -5.98 -3.38
CA GLU A 168 -26.86 -7.12 -2.85
C GLU A 168 -26.61 -7.35 -1.35
N PHE A 169 -25.38 -7.26 -0.86
CA PHE A 169 -25.12 -7.47 0.57
C PHE A 169 -25.66 -6.32 1.43
N LEU A 170 -25.55 -5.09 0.94
CA LEU A 170 -26.07 -3.91 1.66
C LEU A 170 -27.60 -3.96 1.69
N GLU A 171 -28.23 -4.31 0.57
CA GLU A 171 -29.68 -4.44 0.43
C GLU A 171 -30.25 -5.59 1.27
N ILE A 172 -29.54 -6.72 1.37
CA ILE A 172 -29.91 -7.81 2.28
C ILE A 172 -29.86 -7.34 3.74
N VAL A 173 -28.81 -6.61 4.14
CA VAL A 173 -28.66 -6.11 5.51
C VAL A 173 -29.75 -5.09 5.86
N THR A 174 -30.11 -4.20 4.93
CA THR A 174 -31.20 -3.24 5.14
C THR A 174 -32.55 -3.93 5.21
N THR A 175 -32.81 -4.89 4.32
CA THR A 175 -34.09 -5.61 4.27
C THR A 175 -34.27 -6.49 5.51
N ALA A 176 -33.20 -7.16 5.98
CA ALA A 176 -33.23 -7.93 7.22
C ALA A 176 -33.49 -7.05 8.44
N SER A 177 -32.88 -5.86 8.49
CA SER A 177 -33.12 -4.89 9.58
C SER A 177 -34.55 -4.37 9.58
N GLU A 178 -35.11 -4.06 8.40
CA GLU A 178 -36.50 -3.63 8.27
C GLU A 178 -37.48 -4.73 8.68
N LEU A 179 -37.22 -5.98 8.29
CA LEU A 179 -38.01 -7.13 8.68
C LEU A 179 -37.97 -7.36 10.20
N GLY A 180 -36.79 -7.23 10.82
CA GLY A 180 -36.62 -7.29 12.28
C GLY A 180 -37.43 -6.22 13.02
N MET A 181 -37.40 -4.97 12.53
CA MET A 181 -38.24 -3.89 13.10
C MET A 181 -39.74 -4.18 12.96
N LYS A 182 -40.19 -4.65 11.79
CA LYS A 182 -41.59 -5.01 11.56
C LYS A 182 -42.04 -6.16 12.45
N LEU A 183 -41.20 -7.18 12.63
CA LEU A 183 -41.49 -8.31 13.53
C LEU A 183 -41.57 -7.86 14.99
N GLY A 184 -40.65 -6.99 15.43
CA GLY A 184 -40.69 -6.40 16.77
C GLY A 184 -41.98 -5.62 17.02
N LYS A 185 -42.39 -4.79 16.06
CA LYS A 185 -43.64 -4.01 16.13
C LYS A 185 -44.90 -4.90 16.12
N LEU A 186 -44.89 -5.97 15.31
CA LEU A 186 -46.00 -6.92 15.29
C LEU A 186 -46.13 -7.63 16.65
N ASN A 187 -45.00 -8.06 17.22
CA ASN A 187 -44.99 -8.73 18.51
C ASN A 187 -45.45 -7.81 19.65
N SER A 188 -45.01 -6.54 19.67
CA SER A 188 -45.49 -5.57 20.66
C SER A 188 -46.98 -5.28 20.51
N SER A 189 -47.47 -5.13 19.27
CA SER A 189 -48.89 -4.94 18.98
C SER A 189 -49.73 -6.13 19.46
N LEU A 190 -49.24 -7.35 19.27
CA LEU A 190 -49.96 -8.58 19.66
C LEU A 190 -50.00 -8.74 21.19
N ILE A 191 -48.91 -8.39 21.89
CA ILE A 191 -48.87 -8.33 23.35
C ILE A 191 -49.85 -7.28 23.88
N GLU A 192 -49.81 -6.06 23.34
CA GLU A 192 -50.73 -4.98 23.72
C GLU A 192 -52.20 -5.33 23.47
N GLU A 193 -52.51 -5.96 22.33
CA GLU A 193 -53.86 -6.40 22.00
C GLU A 193 -54.34 -7.53 22.92
N THR A 194 -53.45 -8.46 23.25
CA THR A 194 -53.74 -9.54 24.22
C THR A 194 -54.00 -8.97 25.62
N ASP A 195 -53.22 -7.99 26.04
CA ASP A 195 -53.39 -7.35 27.34
C ASP A 195 -54.65 -6.47 27.37
N GLN A 196 -54.95 -5.71 26.31
CA GLN A 196 -56.22 -5.00 26.18
C GLN A 196 -57.43 -5.93 26.19
N MET A 197 -57.33 -7.11 25.56
CA MET A 197 -58.40 -8.12 25.57
C MET A 197 -58.61 -8.69 26.98
N LYS A 198 -57.52 -8.94 27.73
CA LYS A 198 -57.59 -9.36 29.14
C LYS A 198 -58.18 -8.26 30.02
N THR A 199 -57.75 -7.02 29.88
CA THR A 199 -58.29 -5.89 30.64
C THR A 199 -59.76 -5.65 30.31
N LYS A 200 -60.18 -5.70 29.04
CA LYS A 200 -61.59 -5.63 28.65
C LYS A 200 -62.40 -6.78 29.24
N ARG A 201 -61.89 -8.02 29.26
CA ARG A 201 -62.54 -9.16 29.89
C ARG A 201 -62.69 -8.96 31.40
N ILE A 202 -61.67 -8.43 32.09
CA ILE A 202 -61.75 -8.14 33.53
C ILE A 202 -62.78 -7.05 33.80
N TYR A 203 -62.75 -5.92 33.07
CA TYR A 203 -63.71 -4.83 33.24
C TYR A 203 -65.15 -5.23 32.90
N SER A 204 -65.36 -6.06 31.89
CA SER A 204 -66.71 -6.60 31.58
C SER A 204 -67.15 -7.65 32.61
N THR A 205 -66.23 -8.42 33.18
CA THR A 205 -66.55 -9.33 34.30
C THR A 205 -66.86 -8.55 35.58
N GLU A 206 -66.16 -7.44 35.87
CA GLU A 206 -66.43 -6.56 37.01
C GLU A 206 -67.77 -5.81 36.88
N MET A 207 -68.18 -5.45 35.66
CA MET A 207 -69.49 -4.82 35.40
C MET A 207 -70.67 -5.82 35.49
N ASP A 208 -70.43 -7.12 35.30
CA ASP A 208 -71.47 -8.17 35.28
C ASP A 208 -71.58 -8.99 36.58
N LEU A 209 -70.82 -8.67 37.64
CA LEU A 209 -70.94 -9.35 38.94
C LEU A 209 -72.28 -9.09 39.66
N SER A 210 -73.15 -8.22 39.13
CA SER A 210 -74.53 -8.04 39.63
C SER A 210 -75.58 -8.88 38.89
N ALA A 211 -75.21 -9.72 37.91
CA ALA A 211 -76.18 -10.47 37.10
C ALA A 211 -75.79 -11.94 36.83
N VAL A 212 -75.33 -12.68 37.84
CA VAL A 212 -75.16 -14.15 37.71
C VAL A 212 -76.49 -14.84 38.03
N HIS A 213 -77.34 -14.99 37.01
CA HIS A 213 -78.38 -16.02 37.00
C HIS A 213 -77.93 -17.22 36.16
N SER A 214 -77.85 -18.35 36.87
CA SER A 214 -77.64 -19.74 36.43
C SER A 214 -78.08 -20.06 34.99
N ALA A 215 -77.12 -20.47 34.15
CA ALA A 215 -77.37 -21.23 32.93
C ALA A 215 -76.79 -22.63 33.09
N LYS A 216 -77.69 -23.62 33.09
CA LYS A 216 -77.44 -25.06 33.23
C LYS A 216 -76.50 -25.58 32.13
N GLY A 217 -75.35 -26.10 32.55
CA GLY A 217 -74.46 -26.92 31.74
C GLY A 217 -73.63 -27.85 32.62
N LEU A 218 -73.75 -29.16 32.38
CA LEU A 218 -72.96 -30.30 32.92
C LEU A 218 -72.72 -30.42 34.45
N SER A 219 -73.27 -29.55 35.30
CA SER A 219 -73.02 -29.58 36.75
C SER A 219 -73.88 -30.57 37.55
N ASN A 220 -74.69 -31.41 36.89
CA ASN A 220 -75.72 -32.23 37.53
C ASN A 220 -75.68 -33.73 37.15
N LYS A 221 -74.52 -34.26 36.76
CA LYS A 221 -74.31 -35.70 36.59
C LYS A 221 -73.54 -36.26 37.78
N ASN A 222 -74.03 -37.36 38.35
CA ASN A 222 -73.40 -38.04 39.48
C ASN A 222 -72.27 -38.97 39.00
N LEU A 223 -71.36 -39.33 39.92
CA LEU A 223 -70.15 -40.11 39.65
C LEU A 223 -70.43 -41.42 38.88
N ASP A 224 -71.57 -42.04 39.17
CA ASP A 224 -72.00 -43.31 38.56
C ASP A 224 -72.21 -43.18 37.03
N ASP A 225 -72.68 -42.03 36.54
CA ASP A 225 -72.87 -41.77 35.11
C ASP A 225 -71.54 -41.63 34.34
N ILE A 226 -70.46 -41.28 35.06
CA ILE A 226 -69.09 -41.15 34.51
C ILE A 226 -68.41 -42.52 34.49
N GLU A 227 -68.69 -43.38 35.48
CA GLU A 227 -68.13 -44.72 35.56
C GLU A 227 -68.72 -45.66 34.49
N GLU A 228 -70.02 -45.53 34.18
CA GLU A 228 -70.67 -46.25 33.07
C GLU A 228 -70.08 -45.86 31.71
N PHE A 229 -69.81 -44.56 31.48
CA PHE A 229 -69.20 -44.07 30.25
C PHE A 229 -67.75 -44.57 30.07
N VAL A 230 -66.99 -44.68 31.17
CA VAL A 230 -65.63 -45.24 31.17
C VAL A 230 -65.65 -46.76 30.95
N GLY A 231 -66.67 -47.46 31.45
CA GLY A 231 -66.88 -48.89 31.19
C GLY A 231 -67.11 -49.19 29.70
N VAL A 232 -67.95 -48.40 29.04
CA VAL A 232 -68.26 -48.53 27.60
C VAL A 232 -67.04 -48.28 26.71
N MET A 233 -66.16 -47.33 27.08
CA MET A 233 -64.92 -47.07 26.32
C MET A 233 -63.85 -48.15 26.48
N LYS A 234 -63.86 -48.94 27.57
CA LYS A 234 -62.89 -50.02 27.80
C LYS A 234 -63.29 -51.35 27.17
N SER A 235 -64.53 -51.49 26.72
CA SER A 235 -65.02 -52.66 25.98
C SER A 235 -65.08 -52.45 24.45
N MET A 236 -64.53 -51.34 23.95
CA MET A 236 -64.23 -51.13 22.53
C MET A 236 -62.79 -51.51 22.20
#